data_AF-A0A966YTY9-F1
#
_entry.id   AF-A0A966YTY9-F1
#
_cell.length_a   1.000
_cell.length_b   1.000
_cell.length_c   1.000
_cell.angle_alpha   90.00
_cell.angle_beta   90.00
_cell.angle_gamma   90.00
#
_symmetry.space_group_name_H-M   'P 1'
#
loop_
_entity.id
_entity.type
_entity.pdbx_description
1 polymer ?
#
loop_
_entity_poly.entity_id
_entity_poly.type
_entity_poly.pdbx_seq_one_letter_code
_entity_poly.pdbx_strand_id
1 'polypeptide(L)'
;LAVVRESAGYAAYRAGHYEIALKELRAAHRISGEVSMWPVMADCERGLGKPLKALVLAGSPEVSRLDKAEEVEMRIVASGARCDLGEFDAAVITLTCKELKNESEEWAVRLRYAYADALNKAGRIEESKKWFHDCALIDRDEITDALERSQA
;
A
#
# COMPACT_ATOMS: atom_id res chain seq x y z
N LEU A 1 17.78 13.04 -15.97
CA LEU A 1 17.15 11.89 -16.69
C LEU A 1 16.28 11.04 -15.75
N ALA A 2 16.77 10.67 -14.56
CA ALA A 2 16.00 9.86 -13.60
C ALA A 2 14.63 10.48 -13.24
N VAL A 3 14.60 11.77 -12.83
CA VAL A 3 13.37 12.46 -12.42
C VAL A 3 12.28 12.43 -13.50
N VAL A 4 12.63 12.62 -14.78
CA VAL A 4 11.66 12.56 -15.89
C VAL A 4 11.04 11.17 -16.01
N ARG A 5 11.85 10.11 -15.83
CA ARG A 5 11.36 8.73 -15.86
C ARG A 5 10.51 8.40 -14.65
N GLU A 6 10.89 8.88 -13.48
CA GLU A 6 10.11 8.71 -12.25
C GLU A 6 8.73 9.36 -12.40
N SER A 7 8.66 10.63 -12.81
CA SER A 7 7.39 11.32 -13.07
C SER A 7 6.54 10.58 -14.10
N ALA A 8 7.14 10.12 -15.21
CA ALA A 8 6.43 9.33 -16.21
C ALA A 8 5.91 8.00 -15.66
N GLY A 9 6.70 7.33 -14.80
CA GLY A 9 6.33 6.10 -14.13
C GLY A 9 5.14 6.28 -13.18
N TYR A 10 5.14 7.31 -12.34
CA TYR A 10 4.01 7.64 -11.47
C TYR A 10 2.76 8.06 -12.25
N ALA A 11 2.92 8.82 -13.34
CA ALA A 11 1.79 9.17 -14.21
C ALA A 11 1.16 7.92 -14.85
N ALA A 12 2.00 7.01 -15.37
CA ALA A 12 1.54 5.74 -15.93
C ALA A 12 0.85 4.86 -14.87
N TYR A 13 1.39 4.80 -13.65
CA TYR A 13 0.79 4.06 -12.54
C TYR A 13 -0.61 4.59 -12.20
N ARG A 14 -0.76 5.91 -12.05
CA ARG A 14 -2.07 6.55 -11.80
C ARG A 14 -3.06 6.36 -12.95
N ALA A 15 -2.56 6.18 -14.18
CA ALA A 15 -3.38 5.86 -15.35
C ALA A 15 -3.68 4.35 -15.51
N GLY A 16 -3.22 3.48 -14.61
CA GLY A 16 -3.41 2.03 -14.69
C GLY A 16 -2.51 1.33 -15.73
N HIS A 17 -1.54 2.05 -16.31
CA HIS A 17 -0.58 1.49 -17.27
C HIS A 17 0.62 0.85 -16.54
N TYR A 18 0.35 -0.21 -15.79
CA TYR A 18 1.33 -0.82 -14.87
C TYR A 18 2.61 -1.34 -15.55
N GLU A 19 2.54 -1.86 -16.77
CA GLU A 19 3.74 -2.29 -17.52
C GLU A 19 4.65 -1.11 -17.87
N ILE A 20 4.06 0.02 -18.27
CA ILE A 20 4.79 1.26 -18.58
C ILE A 20 5.39 1.82 -17.29
N ALA A 21 4.60 1.86 -16.21
CA ALA A 21 5.06 2.31 -14.91
C ALA A 21 6.28 1.52 -14.43
N LEU A 22 6.23 0.19 -14.45
CA LEU A 22 7.35 -0.67 -14.06
C LEU A 22 8.61 -0.41 -14.90
N LYS A 23 8.45 -0.25 -16.22
CA LYS A 23 9.58 0.01 -17.11
C LYS A 23 10.28 1.33 -16.73
N GLU A 24 9.50 2.38 -16.52
CA GLU A 24 10.04 3.71 -16.21
C GLU A 24 10.60 3.78 -14.79
N LEU A 25 9.92 3.24 -13.79
CA LEU A 25 10.41 3.25 -12.39
C LEU A 25 11.67 2.40 -12.22
N ARG A 26 11.76 1.23 -12.86
CA ARG A 26 13.02 0.43 -12.88
C ARG A 26 14.16 1.19 -13.54
N ALA A 27 13.87 1.95 -14.60
CA ALA A 27 14.87 2.77 -15.27
C ALA A 27 15.29 3.98 -14.42
N ALA A 28 14.35 4.62 -13.72
CA ALA A 28 14.64 5.68 -12.76
C ALA A 28 15.57 5.15 -11.66
N HIS A 29 15.20 4.03 -11.02
CA HIS A 29 16.00 3.37 -9.99
C HIS A 29 17.42 3.03 -10.48
N ARG A 30 17.58 2.45 -11.68
CA ARG A 30 18.93 2.15 -12.21
C ARG A 30 19.81 3.38 -12.40
N ILE A 31 19.22 4.55 -12.64
CA ILE A 31 19.96 5.80 -12.88
C ILE A 31 20.29 6.50 -11.56
N SER A 32 19.33 6.59 -10.63
CA SER A 32 19.48 7.35 -9.40
C SER A 32 19.91 6.51 -8.20
N GLY A 33 19.61 5.21 -8.19
CA GLY A 33 19.73 4.33 -7.03
C GLY A 33 18.63 4.54 -5.98
N GLU A 34 17.72 5.48 -6.18
CA GLU A 34 16.63 5.83 -5.25
C GLU A 34 15.64 4.69 -5.09
N VAL A 35 15.14 4.47 -3.87
CA VAL A 35 14.25 3.34 -3.56
C VAL A 35 12.81 3.75 -3.24
N SER A 36 12.50 5.05 -3.15
CA SER A 36 11.16 5.55 -2.80
C SER A 36 10.02 4.98 -3.67
N MET A 37 10.32 4.62 -4.92
CA MET A 37 9.35 4.03 -5.87
C MET A 37 9.08 2.53 -5.67
N TRP A 38 9.76 1.86 -4.74
CA TRP A 38 9.63 0.40 -4.55
C TRP A 38 8.19 -0.06 -4.27
N PRO A 39 7.42 0.61 -3.38
CA PRO A 39 6.02 0.23 -3.13
C PRO A 39 5.17 0.31 -4.40
N VAL A 40 5.35 1.35 -5.22
CA VAL A 40 4.62 1.51 -6.48
C VAL A 40 4.98 0.42 -7.49
N MET A 41 6.26 0.04 -7.56
CA MET A 41 6.66 -1.10 -8.40
C MET A 41 6.02 -2.42 -7.93
N ALA A 42 5.96 -2.66 -6.62
CA ALA A 42 5.29 -3.83 -6.07
C ALA A 42 3.79 -3.81 -6.38
N ASP A 43 3.13 -2.65 -6.25
CA ASP A 43 1.71 -2.52 -6.54
C ASP A 43 1.39 -2.67 -8.03
N CYS A 44 2.28 -2.21 -8.92
CA CYS A 44 2.17 -2.49 -10.35
C CYS A 44 2.20 -4.00 -10.65
N GLU A 45 3.03 -4.79 -9.97
CA GLU A 45 3.02 -6.25 -10.15
C GLU A 45 1.68 -6.85 -9.68
N ARG A 46 1.08 -6.34 -8.59
CA ARG A 46 -0.30 -6.73 -8.19
C ARG A 46 -1.33 -6.37 -9.24
N GLY A 47 -1.30 -5.13 -9.76
CA GLY A 47 -2.19 -4.66 -10.83
C GLY A 47 -2.08 -5.47 -12.13
N LEU A 48 -0.95 -6.15 -12.34
CA LEU A 48 -0.74 -7.10 -13.45
C LEU A 48 -1.13 -8.55 -13.11
N GLY A 49 -1.80 -8.79 -11.98
CA GLY A 49 -2.21 -10.11 -11.52
C GLY A 49 -1.04 -10.98 -11.05
N LYS A 50 0.07 -10.38 -10.60
CA LYS A 50 1.29 -11.08 -10.14
C LYS A 50 1.57 -10.80 -8.66
N PRO A 51 0.63 -11.10 -7.73
CA PRO A 51 0.80 -10.78 -6.31
C PRO A 51 2.02 -11.42 -5.66
N LEU A 52 2.42 -12.64 -6.07
CA LEU A 52 3.65 -13.26 -5.59
C LEU A 52 4.90 -12.43 -5.91
N LYS A 53 4.95 -11.73 -7.05
CA LYS A 53 6.08 -10.85 -7.39
C LYS A 53 6.10 -9.60 -6.53
N ALA A 54 4.93 -9.08 -6.16
CA ALA A 54 4.83 -7.98 -5.22
C ALA A 54 5.38 -8.37 -3.84
N LEU A 55 5.10 -9.57 -3.35
CA LEU A 55 5.66 -10.09 -2.11
C LEU A 55 7.18 -10.29 -2.18
N VAL A 56 7.71 -10.74 -3.33
CA VAL A 56 9.17 -10.81 -3.55
C VAL A 56 9.81 -9.42 -3.45
N LEU A 57 9.19 -8.39 -4.04
CA LEU A 57 9.68 -7.00 -3.93
C LEU A 57 9.60 -6.48 -2.49
N ALA A 58 8.53 -6.82 -1.76
CA ALA A 58 8.38 -6.45 -0.35
C ALA A 58 9.40 -7.13 0.59
N GLY A 59 10.01 -8.24 0.15
CA GLY A 59 11.09 -8.93 0.86
C GLY A 59 12.49 -8.56 0.40
N SER A 60 12.66 -7.59 -0.49
CA SER A 60 13.96 -7.27 -1.08
C SER A 60 14.82 -6.38 -0.16
N PRO A 61 16.16 -6.36 -0.34
CA PRO A 61 17.05 -5.53 0.47
C PRO A 61 16.76 -4.03 0.39
N GLU A 62 16.22 -3.55 -0.74
CA GLU A 62 15.87 -2.15 -0.97
C GLU A 62 14.82 -1.64 0.01
N VAL A 63 13.96 -2.52 0.54
CA VAL A 63 12.95 -2.16 1.55
C VAL A 63 13.58 -1.61 2.82
N SER A 64 14.79 -2.05 3.17
CA SER A 64 15.52 -1.55 4.35
C SER A 64 16.00 -0.11 4.21
N ARG A 65 15.97 0.45 3.00
CA ARG A 65 16.38 1.82 2.68
C ARG A 65 15.19 2.78 2.51
N LEU A 66 13.97 2.29 2.68
CA LEU A 66 12.76 3.12 2.59
C LEU A 66 12.65 4.02 3.82
N ASP A 67 12.19 5.25 3.59
CA ASP A 67 11.74 6.10 4.69
C ASP A 67 10.40 5.58 5.23
N LYS A 68 9.97 6.14 6.36
CA LYS A 68 8.84 5.58 7.13
C LYS A 68 7.54 5.53 6.33
N ALA A 69 7.28 6.56 5.51
CA ALA A 69 6.07 6.63 4.70
C ALA A 69 6.04 5.51 3.64
N GLU A 70 7.15 5.28 2.95
CA GLU A 70 7.27 4.22 1.95
C GLU A 70 7.32 2.82 2.57
N GLU A 71 7.87 2.66 3.77
CA GLU A 71 7.78 1.40 4.52
C GLU A 71 6.32 1.05 4.84
N VAL A 72 5.52 2.03 5.28
CA VAL A 72 4.09 1.86 5.52
C VAL A 72 3.36 1.51 4.21
N GLU A 73 3.63 2.23 3.13
CA GLU A 73 3.03 1.93 1.83
C GLU A 73 3.41 0.52 1.34
N MET A 74 4.66 0.11 1.53
CA MET A 74 5.10 -1.26 1.20
C MET A 74 4.31 -2.32 1.97
N ARG A 75 4.04 -2.09 3.26
CA ARG A 75 3.20 -3.01 4.07
C ARG A 75 1.77 -3.07 3.55
N ILE A 76 1.20 -1.94 3.16
CA ILE A 76 -0.15 -1.87 2.55
C ILE A 76 -0.19 -2.68 1.26
N VAL A 77 0.79 -2.49 0.39
CA VAL A 77 0.92 -3.26 -0.87
C VAL A 77 1.10 -4.75 -0.60
N ALA A 78 1.97 -5.13 0.35
CA ALA A 78 2.18 -6.54 0.70
C ALA A 78 0.92 -7.20 1.29
N SER A 79 0.18 -6.49 2.14
CA SER A 79 -1.11 -6.94 2.66
C SER A 79 -2.13 -7.13 1.54
N GLY A 80 -2.21 -6.18 0.62
CA GLY A 80 -3.03 -6.29 -0.59
C GLY A 80 -2.67 -7.51 -1.44
N ALA A 81 -1.38 -7.77 -1.66
CA ALA A 81 -0.92 -8.93 -2.41
C ALA A 81 -1.34 -10.26 -1.76
N ARG A 82 -1.34 -10.32 -0.42
CA ARG A 82 -1.85 -11.48 0.34
C ARG A 82 -3.36 -11.64 0.18
N CYS A 83 -4.12 -10.55 0.22
CA CYS A 83 -5.55 -10.57 -0.08
C CYS A 83 -5.82 -11.11 -1.51
N ASP A 84 -5.03 -10.69 -2.50
CA ASP A 84 -5.16 -11.15 -3.89
C ASP A 84 -4.90 -12.67 -4.03
N LEU A 85 -4.13 -13.25 -3.09
CA LEU A 85 -3.86 -14.69 -2.99
C LEU A 85 -4.88 -15.45 -2.13
N GLY A 86 -5.86 -14.76 -1.53
CA GLY A 86 -6.81 -15.35 -0.58
C GLY A 86 -6.23 -15.60 0.83
N GLU A 87 -5.02 -15.10 1.12
CA GLU A 87 -4.33 -15.25 2.40
C GLU A 87 -4.78 -14.16 3.41
N PHE A 88 -6.08 -14.08 3.70
CA PHE A 88 -6.66 -12.94 4.42
C PHE A 88 -6.10 -12.76 5.84
N ASP A 89 -5.90 -13.83 6.61
CA ASP A 89 -5.30 -13.72 7.95
C ASP A 89 -3.87 -13.17 7.91
N ALA A 90 -3.09 -13.61 6.92
CA ALA A 90 -1.73 -13.12 6.74
C ALA A 90 -1.71 -11.66 6.27
N ALA A 91 -2.71 -11.22 5.50
CA ALA A 91 -2.89 -9.83 5.12
C ALA A 91 -3.12 -8.93 6.35
N VAL A 92 -3.96 -9.38 7.30
CA VAL A 92 -4.18 -8.67 8.57
C VAL A 92 -2.88 -8.61 9.38
N ILE A 93 -2.19 -9.75 9.57
CA ILE A 93 -0.93 -9.83 10.32
C ILE A 93 0.12 -8.88 9.74
N THR A 94 0.20 -8.74 8.41
CA THR A 94 1.15 -7.86 7.73
C THR A 94 0.97 -6.38 8.11
N LEU A 95 -0.25 -5.97 8.46
CA LEU A 95 -0.59 -4.60 8.84
C LEU A 95 -0.66 -4.37 10.36
N THR A 96 -0.63 -5.44 11.16
CA THR A 96 -0.58 -5.34 12.62
C THR A 96 0.77 -4.78 13.06
N CYS A 97 0.83 -3.46 13.25
CA CYS A 97 2.06 -2.76 13.62
C CYS A 97 1.78 -1.58 14.57
N LYS A 98 2.84 -1.06 15.22
CA LYS A 98 2.71 0.06 16.16
C LYS A 98 2.24 1.35 15.47
N GLU A 99 2.54 1.49 14.18
CA GLU A 99 2.20 2.64 13.35
C GLU A 99 0.67 2.83 13.20
N LEU A 100 -0.15 1.81 13.43
CA LEU A 100 -1.62 1.94 13.48
C LEU A 100 -2.11 2.96 14.52
N LYS A 101 -1.32 3.22 15.56
CA LYS A 101 -1.61 4.21 16.62
C LYS A 101 -1.26 5.64 16.22
N ASN A 102 -0.67 5.85 15.03
CA ASN A 102 -0.40 7.19 14.53
C ASN A 102 -1.70 7.85 14.05
N GLU A 103 -1.82 9.17 14.29
CA GLU A 103 -2.98 9.99 13.93
C GLU A 103 -2.60 11.31 13.23
N SER A 104 -1.31 11.63 13.18
CA SER A 104 -0.82 12.92 12.69
C SER A 104 -0.14 12.83 11.34
N GLU A 105 0.40 11.67 10.98
CA GLU A 105 1.10 11.46 9.72
C GLU A 105 0.11 11.29 8.56
N GLU A 106 0.48 11.79 7.38
CA GLU A 106 -0.36 11.74 6.19
C GLU A 106 -0.76 10.29 5.80
N TRP A 107 0.12 9.32 6.05
CA TRP A 107 -0.13 7.90 5.73
C TRP A 107 -1.05 7.20 6.75
N ALA A 108 -1.36 7.81 7.89
CA ALA A 108 -2.10 7.18 8.99
C ALA A 108 -3.51 6.75 8.56
N VAL A 109 -4.23 7.63 7.84
CA VAL A 109 -5.58 7.35 7.31
C VAL A 109 -5.53 6.11 6.42
N ARG A 110 -4.61 6.09 5.45
CA ARG A 110 -4.48 5.00 4.47
C ARG A 110 -4.13 3.67 5.15
N LEU A 111 -3.26 3.68 6.17
CA LEU A 111 -2.91 2.48 6.93
C LEU A 111 -4.09 1.92 7.71
N ARG A 112 -4.83 2.76 8.46
CA ARG A 112 -6.02 2.33 9.21
C ARG A 112 -7.10 1.79 8.29
N TYR A 113 -7.33 2.47 7.16
CA TYR A 113 -8.27 2.01 6.14
C TYR A 113 -7.89 0.63 5.61
N ALA A 114 -6.64 0.44 5.19
CA ALA A 114 -6.17 -0.85 4.67
C ALA A 114 -6.28 -1.98 5.71
N TYR A 115 -6.00 -1.68 6.98
CA TYR A 115 -6.15 -2.64 8.07
C TYR A 115 -7.61 -3.02 8.32
N ALA A 116 -8.51 -2.04 8.34
CA ALA A 116 -9.94 -2.27 8.46
C ALA A 116 -10.48 -3.11 7.29
N ASP A 117 -10.04 -2.85 6.06
CA ASP A 117 -10.41 -3.63 4.88
C ASP A 117 -9.89 -5.08 4.93
N ALA A 118 -8.63 -5.27 5.36
CA ALA A 118 -8.05 -6.60 5.56
C ALA A 118 -8.83 -7.41 6.62
N LEU A 119 -9.20 -6.77 7.74
CA LEU A 119 -10.06 -7.38 8.76
C LEU A 119 -11.42 -7.81 8.19
N ASN A 120 -12.03 -6.97 7.35
CA ASN A 120 -13.30 -7.28 6.70
C ASN A 120 -13.18 -8.53 5.83
N LYS A 121 -12.17 -8.57 4.96
CA LYS A 121 -11.89 -9.70 4.06
C LYS A 121 -11.58 -10.99 4.81
N ALA A 122 -10.98 -10.91 6.00
CA ALA A 122 -10.77 -12.05 6.89
C ALA A 122 -12.04 -12.48 7.67
N GLY A 123 -13.19 -11.83 7.45
CA GLY A 123 -14.44 -12.12 8.15
C GLY A 123 -14.50 -11.58 9.60
N ARG A 124 -13.54 -10.74 10.00
CA ARG A 124 -13.49 -10.10 11.34
C ARG A 124 -14.30 -8.81 11.36
N ILE A 125 -15.59 -8.93 11.06
CA ILE A 125 -16.48 -7.80 10.75
C ILE A 125 -16.56 -6.77 11.89
N GLU A 126 -16.75 -7.21 13.14
CA GLU A 126 -16.87 -6.32 14.29
C GLU A 126 -15.60 -5.50 14.55
N GLU A 127 -14.44 -6.09 14.31
CA GLU A 127 -13.16 -5.37 14.44
C GLU A 127 -12.96 -4.41 13.26
N SER A 128 -13.31 -4.85 12.06
CA SER A 128 -13.28 -4.02 10.86
C SER A 128 -14.11 -2.74 11.02
N LYS A 129 -15.34 -2.85 11.51
CA LYS A 129 -16.22 -1.70 11.76
C LYS A 129 -15.60 -0.69 12.72
N LYS A 130 -15.00 -1.17 13.81
CA LYS A 130 -14.30 -0.30 14.78
C LYS A 130 -13.14 0.44 14.13
N TRP A 131 -12.32 -0.27 13.36
CA TRP A 131 -11.18 0.35 12.67
C TRP A 131 -11.59 1.29 11.55
N PHE A 132 -12.70 1.03 10.84
CA PHE A 132 -13.28 2.00 9.89
C PHE A 132 -13.78 3.26 10.61
N HIS A 133 -14.42 3.11 11.76
CA HIS A 133 -14.81 4.26 12.59
C HIS A 133 -13.59 5.07 13.03
N ASP A 134 -12.55 4.42 13.57
CA ASP A 134 -11.31 5.07 14.02
C ASP A 134 -10.52 5.70 12.85
N CYS A 135 -10.66 5.16 11.64
CA CYS A 135 -10.14 5.75 10.42
C CYS A 135 -10.89 7.03 10.06
N ALA A 136 -12.23 7.00 10.09
CA ALA A 136 -13.07 8.16 9.79
C ALA A 136 -12.81 9.35 10.74
N LEU A 137 -12.44 9.09 11.99
CA LEU A 137 -12.10 10.15 12.96
C LEU A 137 -10.85 10.97 12.56
N ILE A 138 -9.92 10.37 11.81
CA ILE A 138 -8.69 11.04 11.36
C ILE A 138 -8.73 11.43 9.88
N ASP A 139 -9.70 10.93 9.12
CA ASP A 139 -9.94 11.26 7.71
C ASP A 139 -10.67 12.61 7.55
N ARG A 140 -9.99 13.70 7.93
CA ARG A 140 -10.59 15.06 7.98
C ARG A 140 -10.96 15.62 6.62
N ASP A 141 -10.27 15.18 5.58
CA ASP A 141 -10.48 15.62 4.20
C ASP A 141 -11.46 14.70 3.45
N GLU A 142 -12.06 13.72 4.15
CA GLU A 142 -13.02 12.74 3.61
C GLU A 142 -12.49 12.06 2.33
N ILE A 143 -11.21 11.67 2.35
CA ILE A 143 -10.55 11.04 1.20
C ILE A 143 -10.89 9.55 1.07
N THR A 144 -11.57 8.96 2.06
CA THR A 144 -12.03 7.56 2.07
C THR A 144 -13.52 7.43 2.38
N ASP A 145 -14.10 6.27 2.07
CA ASP A 145 -15.47 5.89 2.46
C ASP A 145 -15.54 5.23 3.85
N ALA A 146 -14.55 5.48 4.72
CA ALA A 146 -14.43 4.80 6.01
C ALA A 146 -15.67 4.94 6.91
N LEU A 147 -16.31 6.11 6.91
CA LEU A 147 -17.52 6.33 7.72
C LEU A 147 -18.68 5.43 7.27
N GLU A 148 -18.90 5.31 5.96
CA GLU A 148 -19.94 4.43 5.39
C GLU A 148 -19.67 2.97 5.74
N ARG A 149 -18.41 2.53 5.57
CA ARG A 149 -18.00 1.15 5.88
C ARG A 149 -18.04 0.80 7.36
N SER A 150 -17.97 1.78 8.26
CA SER A 150 -18.16 1.55 9.70
C SER A 150 -19.60 1.18 10.08
N GLN A 151 -20.56 1.50 9.22
CA GLN A 151 -22.00 1.35 9.49
C GLN A 151 -22.62 0.13 8.80
N ALA A 152 -22.00 -0.39 7.74
CA ALA A 152 -22.45 -1.56 6.96
C ALA A 152 -22.16 -2.88 7.68
#